data_AF-A0AAD9UU81-F1
#
_entry.id   AF-A0AAD9UU81-F1
#
_cell.length_a   1.000
_cell.length_b   1.000
_cell.length_c   1.000
_cell.angle_alpha   90.00
_cell.angle_beta   90.00
_cell.angle_gamma   90.00
#
_symmetry.space_group_name_H-M   'P 1'
#
loop_
_entity.id
_entity.type
_entity.pdbx_description
1 polymer ?
#
loop_
_entity_poly.entity_id
_entity_poly.type
_entity_poly.pdbx_seq_one_letter_code
_entity_poly.pdbx_strand_id
1 'polypeptide(L)'
;MPRSGDPELRVSEQKPESRFNPNARESQSLPFLSSAAPAQNVLGDSMWSQQFMEKVAVTIKQGFALPQKELTVFNGDPLEYCSFITSFQNSIEANATSERKKLMYLLQYTSDPLKSWKDTQDLPMQQVERFWATETIGVETESKACTSMEDKKALRTMEQSVKLQDGHYQRALQFACGNSLVCDGMEEARKLAFGGAERKKTVSLDGILFQKSGVISGGVSDLKAKARRWDEKQVDGLKRKRDSLLSELKELSKHRRKEPELQNLRSQIDGLEHRLRYSTKDKETTPKRERLLISMATRSEEITNTEKRMNRVEDQVFRAFCEQINVDNIRQYEEKQLKAQQERAQRRLEFSNQESRLMNQLDYERGRDTKAQLRKLEESMAADNVEIEKLRGEEKDKLKIIERETSELEKLRLEKSAKRAEIDQKDLEIKEVKKSLMHFMRDVTTLQKQLTAMETQLEQKRADRHSLLKSCKMEDIFLPFKKGGMNDIDLGETSSSQQESSSQDQAEPLSMDIDSTSTQGAKITYEKEANLVIDYFSLSRNLKQVHLKPKN
;
A
#
# COMPACT_ATOMS: atom_id res chain seq x y z
N MET A 1 -47.32 42.14 43.04
CA MET A 1 -47.44 40.66 43.07
C MET A 1 -48.04 40.23 41.74
N PRO A 2 -47.38 39.33 40.98
CA PRO A 2 -47.23 39.48 39.54
C PRO A 2 -48.37 38.88 38.71
N ARG A 3 -48.60 39.47 37.54
CA ARG A 3 -49.27 38.86 36.39
C ARG A 3 -48.42 39.13 35.16
N SER A 4 -47.97 38.06 34.50
CA SER A 4 -47.92 37.97 33.04
C SER A 4 -47.44 36.58 32.67
N GLY A 5 -48.34 35.80 32.08
CA GLY A 5 -47.99 34.64 31.26
C GLY A 5 -47.64 35.09 29.84
N ASP A 6 -46.76 34.30 29.24
CA ASP A 6 -46.33 34.17 27.84
C ASP A 6 -47.51 34.06 26.83
N PRO A 7 -47.34 34.10 25.48
CA PRO A 7 -46.14 33.65 24.74
C PRO A 7 -45.72 34.34 23.40
N GLU A 8 -44.49 33.97 23.02
CA GLU A 8 -43.86 33.79 21.69
C GLU A 8 -44.48 34.38 20.41
N LEU A 9 -43.64 35.10 19.64
CA LEU A 9 -43.67 35.12 18.17
C LEU A 9 -42.25 35.19 17.58
N ARG A 10 -41.93 34.15 16.78
CA ARG A 10 -40.75 33.90 15.93
C ARG A 10 -40.47 35.01 14.92
N VAL A 11 -39.20 35.44 14.75
CA VAL A 11 -38.65 35.93 13.46
C VAL A 11 -37.16 35.59 13.30
N SER A 12 -36.89 35.01 12.12
CA SER A 12 -35.66 34.63 11.40
C SER A 12 -34.32 35.34 11.65
N GLU A 13 -33.26 34.52 11.78
CA GLU A 13 -31.86 34.88 11.54
C GLU A 13 -31.53 34.89 10.03
N GLN A 14 -30.97 36.00 9.54
CA GLN A 14 -30.27 36.09 8.25
C GLN A 14 -28.76 36.29 8.50
N LYS A 15 -27.96 35.56 7.71
CA LYS A 15 -26.49 35.60 7.67
C LYS A 15 -25.95 36.93 7.07
N PRO A 16 -24.67 37.28 7.32
CA PRO A 16 -24.12 38.62 7.09
C PRO A 16 -23.44 38.77 5.71
N GLU A 17 -23.57 39.94 5.09
CA GLU A 17 -22.80 40.34 3.91
C GLU A 17 -21.69 41.36 4.23
N SER A 18 -20.48 40.95 3.81
CA SER A 18 -19.34 41.71 3.29
C SER A 18 -19.02 43.13 3.79
N ARG A 19 -17.90 43.20 4.54
CA ARG A 19 -17.05 44.37 4.76
C ARG A 19 -16.43 44.85 3.44
N PHE A 20 -16.60 46.12 3.09
CA PHE A 20 -15.71 46.84 2.17
C PHE A 20 -14.64 47.61 2.95
N ASN A 21 -13.39 47.46 2.53
CA ASN A 21 -12.19 48.03 3.12
C ASN A 21 -11.85 49.38 2.44
N PRO A 22 -11.70 50.51 3.16
CA PRO A 22 -11.58 51.84 2.56
C PRO A 22 -10.13 52.35 2.41
N ASN A 23 -9.19 51.49 2.00
CA ASN A 23 -7.79 51.91 1.80
C ASN A 23 -7.21 51.38 0.48
N ALA A 24 -7.34 52.15 -0.60
CA ALA A 24 -6.39 52.12 -1.71
C ALA A 24 -6.42 53.47 -2.45
N ARG A 25 -5.26 54.12 -2.47
CA ARG A 25 -4.96 55.49 -2.89
C ARG A 25 -5.17 55.76 -4.37
N GLU A 26 -5.62 56.97 -4.66
CA GLU A 26 -5.51 57.66 -5.94
C GLU A 26 -4.05 57.81 -6.38
N SER A 27 -3.80 57.69 -7.68
CA SER A 27 -2.57 58.16 -8.32
C SER A 27 -2.94 58.70 -9.70
N GLN A 28 -2.65 59.98 -9.90
CA GLN A 28 -2.89 60.77 -11.11
C GLN A 28 -1.89 60.40 -12.22
N SER A 29 -2.33 60.39 -13.48
CA SER A 29 -1.53 60.86 -14.61
C SER A 29 -2.40 61.14 -15.84
N LEU A 30 -1.98 62.20 -16.56
CA LEU A 30 -2.65 63.07 -17.53
C LEU A 30 -3.13 62.43 -18.87
N PRO A 31 -3.96 63.18 -19.65
CA PRO A 31 -4.57 62.73 -20.90
C PRO A 31 -3.73 63.08 -22.13
N PHE A 32 -3.88 62.32 -23.23
CA PHE A 32 -3.49 62.79 -24.56
C PHE A 32 -4.45 62.30 -25.65
N LEU A 33 -4.69 63.22 -26.60
CA LEU A 33 -5.70 63.28 -27.65
C LEU A 33 -5.36 62.47 -28.92
N SER A 34 -6.42 62.16 -29.69
CA SER A 34 -6.56 62.20 -31.18
C SER A 34 -7.41 61.01 -31.65
N SER A 35 -8.45 61.09 -32.49
CA SER A 35 -8.74 61.97 -33.62
C SER A 35 -10.25 61.95 -33.97
N ALA A 36 -10.67 63.07 -34.58
CA ALA A 36 -11.89 63.48 -35.26
C ALA A 36 -12.93 62.48 -35.84
N ALA A 37 -14.19 62.99 -35.84
CA ALA A 37 -15.48 62.55 -36.40
C ALA A 37 -15.51 62.54 -37.97
N PRO A 38 -16.61 62.25 -38.74
CA PRO A 38 -18.02 62.48 -38.42
C PRO A 38 -19.06 61.46 -38.93
N ALA A 39 -20.32 61.73 -38.58
CA ALA A 39 -21.53 61.02 -38.98
C ALA A 39 -21.86 61.14 -40.49
N GLN A 40 -22.36 60.05 -41.08
CA GLN A 40 -23.19 60.07 -42.28
C GLN A 40 -24.42 59.16 -42.09
N ASN A 41 -25.56 59.70 -42.49
CA ASN A 41 -26.88 59.11 -42.46
C ASN A 41 -27.07 58.05 -43.56
N VAL A 42 -27.80 56.98 -43.18
CA VAL A 42 -28.94 56.37 -43.88
C VAL A 42 -28.82 56.09 -45.38
N LEU A 43 -28.78 54.79 -45.74
CA LEU A 43 -29.61 54.12 -46.77
C LEU A 43 -28.94 52.78 -47.15
N GLY A 44 -29.36 51.68 -46.54
CA GLY A 44 -28.87 50.37 -46.96
C GLY A 44 -29.16 49.23 -46.00
N ASP A 45 -30.43 48.96 -45.67
CA ASP A 45 -30.77 47.64 -45.10
C ASP A 45 -32.18 47.11 -45.44
N SER A 46 -32.84 47.71 -46.44
CA SER A 46 -34.10 47.19 -46.97
C SER A 46 -33.91 46.08 -48.02
N MET A 47 -32.69 45.84 -48.51
CA MET A 47 -32.43 44.89 -49.59
C MET A 47 -31.91 43.53 -49.06
N TRP A 48 -31.22 43.52 -47.92
CA TRP A 48 -30.75 42.30 -47.27
C TRP A 48 -31.89 41.48 -46.62
N SER A 49 -32.95 42.14 -46.14
CA SER A 49 -34.10 41.43 -45.55
C SER A 49 -34.99 40.75 -46.59
N GLN A 50 -35.11 41.29 -47.81
CA GLN A 50 -35.92 40.66 -48.87
C GLN A 50 -35.20 39.46 -49.49
N GLN A 51 -33.90 39.58 -49.80
CA GLN A 51 -33.12 38.44 -50.29
C GLN A 51 -32.95 37.34 -49.24
N PHE A 52 -32.91 37.68 -47.94
CA PHE A 52 -32.89 36.70 -46.87
C PHE A 52 -34.24 35.99 -46.72
N MET A 53 -35.36 36.71 -46.76
CA MET A 53 -36.69 36.09 -46.68
C MET A 53 -37.02 35.26 -47.93
N GLU A 54 -36.55 35.65 -49.11
CA GLU A 54 -36.69 34.88 -50.34
C GLU A 54 -35.77 33.64 -50.33
N LYS A 55 -34.52 33.76 -49.82
CA LYS A 55 -33.67 32.58 -49.56
C LYS A 55 -34.25 31.66 -48.50
N VAL A 56 -34.83 32.17 -47.43
CA VAL A 56 -35.47 31.35 -46.39
C VAL A 56 -36.76 30.71 -46.92
N ALA A 57 -37.55 31.41 -47.74
CA ALA A 57 -38.74 30.84 -48.40
C ALA A 57 -38.38 29.79 -49.47
N VAL A 58 -37.29 29.97 -50.21
CA VAL A 58 -36.73 28.97 -51.14
C VAL A 58 -36.12 27.80 -50.36
N THR A 59 -35.46 28.03 -49.23
CA THR A 59 -34.91 26.96 -48.35
C THR A 59 -36.01 26.16 -47.66
N ILE A 60 -37.11 26.81 -47.27
CA ILE A 60 -38.30 26.15 -46.69
C ILE A 60 -39.10 25.39 -47.77
N LYS A 61 -39.18 25.90 -49.01
CA LYS A 61 -39.78 25.18 -50.14
C LYS A 61 -38.89 24.07 -50.71
N GLN A 62 -37.56 24.19 -50.64
CA GLN A 62 -36.59 23.15 -51.03
C GLN A 62 -36.41 22.08 -49.93
N GLY A 63 -36.78 22.37 -48.68
CA GLY A 63 -36.78 21.39 -47.58
C GLY A 63 -37.95 20.41 -47.57
N PHE A 64 -38.96 20.59 -48.43
CA PHE A 64 -40.17 19.77 -48.50
C PHE A 64 -40.48 19.16 -49.87
N ALA A 65 -39.50 19.14 -50.78
CA ALA A 65 -39.60 18.44 -52.05
C ALA A 65 -38.34 17.61 -52.32
N LEU A 66 -38.19 16.53 -51.55
CA LEU A 66 -37.38 15.37 -51.94
C LEU A 66 -38.30 14.14 -51.94
N PRO A 67 -38.08 13.19 -52.87
CA PRO A 67 -39.08 12.18 -53.21
C PRO A 67 -39.35 11.26 -52.01
N GLN A 68 -40.61 11.04 -51.66
CA GLN A 68 -40.97 9.99 -50.70
C GLN A 68 -40.60 8.63 -51.30
N LYS A 69 -39.43 8.11 -50.91
CA LYS A 69 -39.13 6.69 -51.01
C LYS A 69 -39.56 6.09 -49.67
N GLU A 70 -40.61 5.30 -49.66
CA GLU A 70 -41.11 4.63 -48.47
C GLU A 70 -39.96 3.85 -47.81
N LEU A 71 -39.52 4.29 -46.62
CA LEU A 71 -38.57 3.55 -45.81
C LEU A 71 -39.34 2.40 -45.15
N THR A 72 -38.93 1.16 -45.45
CA THR A 72 -39.53 -0.04 -44.87
C THR A 72 -39.18 -0.13 -43.39
N VAL A 73 -40.17 -0.46 -42.56
CA VAL A 73 -39.98 -0.68 -41.11
C VAL A 73 -39.27 -2.01 -40.92
N PHE A 74 -38.24 -2.04 -40.08
CA PHE A 74 -37.50 -3.28 -39.80
C PHE A 74 -38.20 -4.09 -38.71
N ASN A 75 -38.59 -5.32 -39.06
CA ASN A 75 -39.39 -6.19 -38.19
C ASN A 75 -38.55 -7.24 -37.41
N GLY A 76 -37.21 -7.16 -37.49
CA GLY A 76 -36.31 -8.06 -36.76
C GLY A 76 -35.83 -9.31 -37.52
N ASP A 77 -36.14 -9.47 -38.81
CA ASP A 77 -35.63 -10.57 -39.63
C ASP A 77 -34.15 -10.33 -40.04
N PRO A 78 -33.19 -11.20 -39.69
CA PRO A 78 -31.78 -11.05 -40.05
C PRO A 78 -31.52 -10.97 -41.57
N LEU A 79 -32.38 -11.55 -42.41
CA LEU A 79 -32.20 -11.54 -43.87
C LEU A 79 -32.53 -10.16 -44.49
N GLU A 80 -33.44 -9.40 -43.88
CA GLU A 80 -33.84 -8.07 -44.35
C GLU A 80 -32.96 -6.94 -43.79
N TYR A 81 -32.13 -7.24 -42.80
CA TYR A 81 -31.29 -6.27 -42.09
C TYR A 81 -30.35 -5.49 -43.01
N CYS A 82 -29.66 -6.18 -43.93
CA CYS A 82 -28.72 -5.54 -44.84
C CYS A 82 -29.41 -4.57 -45.80
N SER A 83 -30.61 -4.93 -46.28
CA SER A 83 -31.42 -4.07 -47.14
C SER A 83 -31.91 -2.82 -46.38
N PHE A 84 -32.42 -3.02 -45.17
CA PHE A 84 -32.89 -1.95 -44.30
C PHE A 84 -31.77 -0.97 -43.92
N ILE A 85 -30.63 -1.46 -43.42
CA ILE A 85 -29.52 -0.58 -43.01
C ILE A 85 -28.97 0.20 -44.18
N THR A 86 -28.82 -0.43 -45.35
CA THR A 86 -28.33 0.29 -46.54
C THR A 86 -29.31 1.39 -46.97
N SER A 87 -30.62 1.14 -46.86
CA SER A 87 -31.65 2.15 -47.13
C SER A 87 -31.64 3.28 -46.09
N PHE A 88 -31.52 2.94 -44.80
CA PHE A 88 -31.48 3.89 -43.69
C PHE A 88 -30.25 4.82 -43.75
N GLN A 89 -29.07 4.27 -44.05
CA GLN A 89 -27.83 5.05 -44.20
C GLN A 89 -27.94 6.05 -45.35
N ASN A 90 -28.44 5.60 -46.51
CA ASN A 90 -28.54 6.45 -47.70
C ASN A 90 -29.61 7.54 -47.56
N SER A 91 -30.73 7.28 -46.86
CA SER A 91 -31.82 8.24 -46.75
C SER A 91 -31.74 9.16 -45.52
N ILE A 92 -31.27 8.66 -44.38
CA ILE A 92 -31.32 9.39 -43.09
C ILE A 92 -29.92 9.78 -42.61
N GLU A 93 -28.93 8.89 -42.69
CA GLU A 93 -27.60 9.18 -42.17
C GLU A 93 -26.87 10.27 -42.97
N ALA A 94 -27.05 10.29 -44.30
CA ALA A 94 -26.49 11.31 -45.19
C ALA A 94 -27.13 12.70 -45.03
N ASN A 95 -28.38 12.79 -44.55
CA ASN A 95 -29.15 14.04 -44.49
C ASN A 95 -29.30 14.63 -43.08
N ALA A 96 -29.05 13.85 -42.02
CA ALA A 96 -29.19 14.31 -40.65
C ALA A 96 -27.85 14.81 -40.06
N THR A 97 -27.77 16.11 -39.76
CA THR A 97 -26.57 16.77 -39.22
C THR A 97 -26.28 16.52 -37.73
N SER A 98 -27.19 15.85 -37.00
CA SER A 98 -27.07 15.62 -35.56
C SER A 98 -27.35 14.17 -35.20
N GLU A 99 -26.46 13.55 -34.43
CA GLU A 99 -26.58 12.15 -33.99
C GLU A 99 -27.86 11.86 -33.21
N ARG A 100 -28.36 12.85 -32.46
CA ARG A 100 -29.62 12.73 -31.73
C ARG A 100 -30.83 12.55 -32.66
N LYS A 101 -30.81 13.20 -33.84
CA LYS A 101 -31.86 13.02 -34.85
C LYS A 101 -31.74 11.66 -35.53
N LYS A 102 -30.50 11.20 -35.81
CA LYS A 102 -30.25 9.86 -36.36
C LYS A 102 -30.80 8.76 -35.44
N LEU A 103 -30.51 8.85 -34.14
CA LEU A 103 -31.00 7.89 -33.13
C LEU A 103 -32.53 7.89 -33.03
N MET A 104 -33.16 9.08 -33.07
CA MET A 104 -34.61 9.21 -33.02
C MET A 104 -35.30 8.55 -34.21
N TYR A 105 -34.79 8.76 -35.42
CA TYR A 105 -35.34 8.13 -36.62
C TYR A 105 -35.09 6.62 -36.63
N LEU A 106 -33.93 6.14 -36.15
CA LEU A 106 -33.68 4.71 -36.03
C LEU A 106 -34.72 4.05 -35.12
N LEU A 107 -34.97 4.64 -33.94
CA LEU A 107 -36.00 4.14 -33.01
C LEU A 107 -37.41 4.18 -33.60
N GLN A 108 -37.70 5.14 -34.47
CA GLN A 108 -39.02 5.31 -35.08
C GLN A 108 -39.31 4.29 -36.19
N TYR A 109 -38.27 3.82 -36.89
CA TYR A 109 -38.40 2.86 -38.02
C TYR A 109 -37.99 1.43 -37.65
N THR A 110 -37.65 1.18 -36.38
CA THR A 110 -37.63 -0.15 -35.77
C THR A 110 -38.90 -0.29 -34.93
N SER A 111 -39.87 -1.10 -35.35
CA SER A 111 -41.11 -1.31 -34.59
C SER A 111 -40.87 -2.20 -33.36
N ASP A 112 -41.53 -1.87 -32.26
CA ASP A 112 -41.62 -2.67 -31.02
C ASP A 112 -43.11 -3.07 -30.84
N PRO A 113 -43.45 -4.27 -30.33
CA PRO A 113 -43.12 -4.60 -28.94
C PRO A 113 -42.71 -6.06 -28.69
N LEU A 114 -41.60 -6.25 -27.95
CA LEU A 114 -41.57 -6.96 -26.65
C LEU A 114 -42.55 -8.14 -26.42
N LYS A 115 -42.63 -9.11 -27.36
CA LYS A 115 -43.42 -10.33 -27.18
C LYS A 115 -42.94 -11.51 -28.04
N SER A 116 -41.70 -11.95 -27.89
CA SER A 116 -41.28 -13.32 -28.29
C SER A 116 -39.96 -13.81 -27.70
N TRP A 117 -39.21 -12.99 -26.95
CA TRP A 117 -37.89 -13.37 -26.43
C TRP A 117 -37.92 -14.17 -25.12
N LYS A 118 -38.97 -14.98 -24.91
CA LYS A 118 -39.03 -15.93 -23.78
C LYS A 118 -38.88 -17.40 -24.18
N ASP A 119 -38.90 -17.74 -25.47
CA ASP A 119 -38.90 -19.15 -25.90
C ASP A 119 -37.61 -19.62 -26.59
N THR A 120 -36.51 -18.85 -26.49
CA THR A 120 -35.23 -19.23 -27.14
C THR A 120 -34.02 -19.28 -26.21
N GLN A 121 -34.23 -19.51 -24.91
CA GLN A 121 -33.13 -19.71 -23.94
C GLN A 121 -33.04 -21.11 -23.32
N ASP A 122 -33.94 -22.04 -23.63
CA ASP A 122 -33.99 -23.36 -22.95
C ASP A 122 -33.37 -24.54 -23.73
N LEU A 123 -32.82 -24.32 -24.93
CA LEU A 123 -32.22 -25.42 -25.72
C LEU A 123 -30.82 -25.86 -25.24
N PRO A 124 -29.91 -24.97 -24.80
CA PRO A 124 -28.58 -25.40 -24.33
C PRO A 124 -28.60 -26.00 -22.92
N MET A 125 -29.51 -25.57 -22.05
CA MET A 125 -29.59 -26.05 -20.66
C MET A 125 -30.07 -27.51 -20.58
N GLN A 126 -31.03 -27.92 -21.43
CA GLN A 126 -31.47 -29.32 -21.51
C GLN A 126 -30.39 -30.27 -22.07
N GLN A 127 -29.50 -29.78 -22.93
CA GLN A 127 -28.36 -30.58 -23.43
C GLN A 127 -27.30 -30.76 -22.35
N VAL A 128 -27.07 -29.75 -21.51
CA VAL A 128 -26.17 -29.84 -20.35
C VAL A 128 -26.77 -30.77 -19.29
N GLU A 129 -28.05 -30.66 -18.95
CA GLU A 129 -28.69 -31.58 -17.99
C GLU A 129 -28.68 -33.05 -18.45
N ARG A 130 -28.90 -33.31 -19.75
CA ARG A 130 -28.78 -34.66 -20.32
C ARG A 130 -27.35 -35.21 -20.29
N PHE A 131 -26.34 -34.34 -20.43
CA PHE A 131 -24.92 -34.72 -20.39
C PHE A 131 -24.46 -35.02 -18.95
N TRP A 132 -24.96 -34.24 -17.98
CA TRP A 132 -24.66 -34.42 -16.55
C TRP A 132 -25.26 -35.71 -15.99
N ALA A 133 -26.45 -36.12 -16.47
CA ALA A 133 -27.09 -37.38 -16.11
C ALA A 133 -26.36 -38.63 -16.61
N THR A 134 -25.49 -38.50 -17.63
CA THR A 134 -24.77 -39.64 -18.23
C THR A 134 -23.36 -39.87 -17.67
N GLU A 135 -22.73 -38.88 -17.02
CA GLU A 135 -21.36 -39.02 -16.46
C GLU A 135 -21.32 -39.27 -14.95
N THR A 136 -22.43 -39.12 -14.22
CA THR A 136 -22.52 -39.51 -12.80
C THR A 136 -23.07 -40.91 -12.61
N ILE A 137 -22.34 -41.90 -13.13
CA ILE A 137 -22.47 -43.29 -12.68
C ILE A 137 -21.21 -43.61 -11.86
N GLY A 138 -21.33 -43.52 -10.53
CA GLY A 138 -20.29 -44.02 -9.63
C GLY A 138 -20.20 -43.32 -8.28
N VAL A 139 -20.94 -43.84 -7.31
CA VAL A 139 -20.75 -43.68 -5.86
C VAL A 139 -21.14 -42.31 -5.28
N GLU A 140 -22.45 -42.12 -5.13
CA GLU A 140 -22.98 -41.36 -4.01
C GLU A 140 -22.61 -42.08 -2.71
N THR A 141 -21.77 -41.45 -1.89
CA THR A 141 -21.82 -41.66 -0.45
C THR A 141 -22.17 -40.33 0.19
N GLU A 142 -23.47 -40.07 0.26
CA GLU A 142 -24.01 -39.04 1.15
C GLU A 142 -23.67 -39.41 2.60
N SER A 143 -22.62 -38.82 3.14
CA SER A 143 -22.53 -38.61 4.58
C SER A 143 -22.93 -37.16 4.84
N LYS A 144 -24.16 -36.96 5.32
CA LYS A 144 -24.68 -35.66 5.78
C LYS A 144 -23.78 -35.09 6.88
N ALA A 145 -22.84 -34.23 6.51
CA ALA A 145 -22.19 -33.28 7.40
C ALA A 145 -22.51 -31.88 6.88
N CYS A 146 -22.98 -31.00 7.77
CA CYS A 146 -23.38 -29.64 7.45
C CYS A 146 -22.18 -28.88 6.85
N THR A 147 -22.32 -28.37 5.62
CA THR A 147 -21.26 -27.61 4.94
C THR A 147 -21.05 -26.25 5.59
N SER A 148 -19.80 -25.90 5.91
CA SER A 148 -19.46 -24.61 6.53
C SER A 148 -19.76 -23.42 5.62
N MET A 149 -19.87 -22.22 6.18
CA MET A 149 -20.05 -20.98 5.40
C MET A 149 -18.86 -20.73 4.45
N GLU A 150 -17.67 -21.12 4.87
CA GLU A 150 -16.44 -21.11 4.09
C GLU A 150 -16.49 -22.11 2.93
N ASP A 151 -17.04 -23.32 3.16
CA ASP A 151 -17.21 -24.34 2.12
C ASP A 151 -18.18 -23.85 1.03
N LYS A 152 -19.27 -23.19 1.44
CA LYS A 152 -20.23 -22.58 0.50
C LYS A 152 -19.59 -21.45 -0.32
N LYS A 153 -18.70 -20.66 0.30
CA LYS A 153 -17.97 -19.58 -0.40
C LYS A 153 -16.90 -20.12 -1.34
N ALA A 154 -16.19 -21.18 -0.94
CA ALA A 154 -15.22 -21.88 -1.77
C ALA A 154 -15.91 -22.54 -2.98
N LEU A 155 -17.08 -23.18 -2.78
CA LEU A 155 -17.87 -23.79 -3.84
C LEU A 155 -18.29 -22.76 -4.90
N ARG A 156 -18.84 -21.60 -4.48
CA ARG A 156 -19.19 -20.50 -5.40
C ARG A 156 -17.99 -19.98 -6.17
N THR A 157 -16.84 -19.85 -5.49
CA THR A 157 -15.60 -19.37 -6.14
C THR A 157 -15.07 -20.40 -7.13
N MET A 158 -15.18 -21.69 -6.83
CA MET A 158 -14.83 -22.79 -7.73
C MET A 158 -15.72 -22.80 -8.98
N GLU A 159 -17.04 -22.67 -8.81
CA GLU A 159 -18.00 -22.57 -9.90
C GLU A 159 -17.75 -21.35 -10.80
N GLN A 160 -17.38 -20.21 -10.22
CA GLN A 160 -17.00 -19.00 -10.94
C GLN A 160 -15.62 -19.07 -11.62
N SER A 161 -14.78 -20.06 -11.25
CA SER A 161 -13.42 -20.21 -11.78
C SER A 161 -13.33 -21.06 -13.06
N VAL A 162 -14.46 -21.55 -13.57
CA VAL A 162 -14.54 -22.35 -14.79
C VAL A 162 -14.07 -21.51 -15.98
N LYS A 163 -12.97 -21.95 -16.62
CA LYS A 163 -12.46 -21.33 -17.85
C LYS A 163 -12.43 -22.38 -18.96
N LEU A 164 -12.87 -21.97 -20.15
CA LEU A 164 -12.79 -22.78 -21.36
C LEU A 164 -11.39 -22.59 -21.95
N GLN A 165 -10.60 -23.67 -22.02
CA GLN A 165 -9.26 -23.66 -22.60
C GLN A 165 -9.12 -24.87 -23.52
N ASP A 166 -8.71 -24.65 -24.77
CA ASP A 166 -8.57 -25.67 -25.82
C ASP A 166 -9.78 -26.61 -25.98
N GLY A 167 -11.00 -26.04 -25.96
CA GLY A 167 -12.25 -26.78 -26.20
C GLY A 167 -12.76 -27.62 -25.02
N HIS A 168 -12.06 -27.63 -23.87
CA HIS A 168 -12.49 -28.31 -22.66
C HIS A 168 -12.66 -27.34 -21.49
N TYR A 169 -13.74 -27.49 -20.72
CA TYR A 169 -13.95 -26.74 -19.49
C TYR A 169 -13.04 -27.30 -18.40
N GLN A 170 -12.04 -26.53 -17.97
CA GLN A 170 -11.20 -26.92 -16.85
C GLN A 170 -11.59 -26.14 -15.60
N ARG A 171 -12.04 -26.88 -14.58
CA ARG A 171 -12.18 -26.37 -13.22
C ARG A 171 -10.80 -26.33 -12.56
N ALA A 172 -10.10 -25.21 -12.70
CA ALA A 172 -8.75 -25.03 -12.19
C ALA A 172 -8.63 -25.32 -10.68
N LEU A 173 -9.64 -24.93 -9.88
CA LEU A 173 -9.68 -25.23 -8.45
C LEU A 173 -9.89 -26.73 -8.17
N GLN A 174 -10.79 -27.40 -8.88
CA GLN A 174 -11.03 -28.84 -8.69
C GLN A 174 -9.82 -29.67 -9.12
N PHE A 175 -9.12 -29.24 -10.17
CA PHE A 175 -7.87 -29.86 -10.62
C PHE A 175 -6.72 -29.67 -9.61
N ALA A 176 -6.53 -28.44 -9.09
CA ALA A 176 -5.44 -28.13 -8.16
C ALA A 176 -5.68 -28.69 -6.74
N CYS A 177 -6.93 -28.62 -6.25
CA CYS A 177 -7.28 -29.01 -4.89
C CYS A 177 -7.77 -30.47 -4.79
N GLY A 178 -8.43 -31.01 -5.82
CA GLY A 178 -9.05 -32.34 -5.76
C GLY A 178 -9.98 -32.51 -4.54
N ASN A 179 -10.10 -33.75 -4.05
CA ASN A 179 -10.83 -34.07 -2.82
C ASN A 179 -9.94 -33.93 -1.57
N SER A 180 -9.14 -32.86 -1.48
CA SER A 180 -8.28 -32.60 -0.32
C SER A 180 -9.10 -31.99 0.83
N LEU A 181 -8.91 -32.50 2.04
CA LEU A 181 -9.56 -31.97 3.25
C LEU A 181 -8.56 -31.16 4.08
N VAL A 182 -9.05 -30.14 4.79
CA VAL A 182 -8.26 -29.35 5.73
C VAL A 182 -8.76 -29.62 7.14
N CYS A 183 -7.86 -29.80 8.11
CA CYS A 183 -8.18 -30.08 9.51
C CYS A 183 -7.39 -29.14 10.43
N ASP A 184 -7.91 -28.90 11.63
CA ASP A 184 -7.31 -27.94 12.55
C ASP A 184 -6.02 -28.49 13.17
N GLY A 185 -6.03 -29.76 13.59
CA GLY A 185 -4.89 -30.42 14.23
C GLY A 185 -4.18 -31.48 13.37
N MET A 186 -2.89 -31.70 13.62
CA MET A 186 -2.10 -32.74 12.95
C MET A 186 -2.63 -34.16 13.22
N GLU A 187 -3.03 -34.44 14.46
CA GLU A 187 -3.52 -35.77 14.87
C GLU A 187 -4.87 -36.09 14.23
N GLU A 188 -5.75 -35.10 14.15
CA GLU A 188 -7.04 -35.20 13.48
C GLU A 188 -6.86 -35.41 11.97
N ALA A 189 -5.99 -34.62 11.33
CA ALA A 189 -5.65 -34.77 9.92
C ALA A 189 -5.10 -36.17 9.60
N ARG A 190 -4.24 -36.71 10.47
CA ARG A 190 -3.68 -38.07 10.34
C ARG A 190 -4.75 -39.15 10.48
N LYS A 191 -5.63 -39.02 11.48
CA LYS A 191 -6.74 -39.96 11.72
C LYS A 191 -7.71 -39.97 10.54
N LEU A 192 -8.02 -38.81 9.95
CA LEU A 192 -8.87 -38.69 8.77
C LEU A 192 -8.20 -39.18 7.49
N ALA A 193 -6.88 -39.05 7.36
CA ALA A 193 -6.15 -39.53 6.20
C ALA A 193 -6.08 -41.06 6.12
N PHE A 194 -5.84 -41.73 7.25
CA PHE A 194 -5.50 -43.16 7.29
C PHE A 194 -6.42 -44.03 8.15
N GLY A 195 -7.32 -43.45 8.95
CA GLY A 195 -8.16 -44.19 9.91
C GLY A 195 -9.50 -44.70 9.36
N GLY A 196 -9.88 -44.35 8.13
CA GLY A 196 -11.09 -44.83 7.46
C GLY A 196 -10.81 -45.96 6.46
N ALA A 197 -11.87 -46.57 5.92
CA ALA A 197 -11.77 -47.61 4.89
C ALA A 197 -11.16 -47.08 3.57
N GLU A 198 -11.35 -45.80 3.26
CA GLU A 198 -10.70 -45.12 2.13
C GLU A 198 -9.69 -44.08 2.64
N ARG A 199 -8.48 -44.08 2.07
CA ARG A 199 -7.48 -43.06 2.35
C ARG A 199 -7.86 -41.72 1.72
N LYS A 200 -7.78 -40.66 2.51
CA LYS A 200 -8.10 -39.29 2.06
C LYS A 200 -6.85 -38.42 2.09
N LYS A 201 -6.77 -37.46 1.17
CA LYS A 201 -5.71 -36.45 1.18
C LYS A 201 -6.11 -35.37 2.18
N THR A 202 -5.34 -35.17 3.24
CA THR A 202 -5.67 -34.21 4.30
C THR A 202 -4.50 -33.27 4.57
N VAL A 203 -4.79 -32.03 4.97
CA VAL A 203 -3.80 -31.00 5.31
C VAL A 203 -4.17 -30.43 6.68
N SER A 204 -3.20 -30.33 7.58
CA SER A 204 -3.38 -29.61 8.85
C SER A 204 -3.19 -28.11 8.68
N LEU A 205 -3.78 -27.27 9.54
CA LEU A 205 -3.53 -25.82 9.55
C LEU A 205 -2.04 -25.47 9.71
N ASP A 206 -1.27 -26.32 10.39
CA ASP A 206 0.19 -26.19 10.51
C ASP A 206 0.95 -26.46 9.20
N GLY A 207 0.26 -26.84 8.13
CA GLY A 207 0.84 -27.02 6.80
C GLY A 207 1.45 -28.40 6.56
N ILE A 208 1.07 -29.41 7.35
CA ILE A 208 1.50 -30.79 7.15
C ILE A 208 0.46 -31.50 6.29
N LEU A 209 0.91 -32.04 5.15
CA LEU A 209 0.10 -32.74 4.15
C LEU A 209 0.26 -34.25 4.29
N PHE A 210 -0.86 -34.95 4.37
CA PHE A 210 -0.96 -36.40 4.29
C PHE A 210 -1.54 -36.78 2.92
N GLN A 211 -0.77 -37.48 2.10
CA GLN A 211 -1.21 -37.97 0.80
C GLN A 211 -1.87 -39.35 0.91
N LYS A 212 -2.78 -39.67 -0.03
CA LYS A 212 -3.39 -41.02 -0.12
C LYS A 212 -2.35 -42.13 -0.29
N SER A 213 -1.21 -41.82 -0.92
CA SER A 213 -0.05 -42.71 -1.10
C SER A 213 0.66 -43.08 0.20
N GLY A 214 0.42 -42.38 1.31
CA GLY A 214 1.11 -42.57 2.58
C GLY A 214 2.27 -41.60 2.82
N VAL A 215 2.62 -40.76 1.83
CA VAL A 215 3.64 -39.72 2.00
C VAL A 215 3.14 -38.63 2.95
N ILE A 216 3.96 -38.28 3.93
CA ILE A 216 3.73 -37.18 4.87
C ILE A 216 4.76 -36.10 4.56
N SER A 217 4.31 -34.93 4.10
CA SER A 217 5.18 -33.80 3.81
C SER A 217 4.87 -32.63 4.74
N GLY A 218 5.90 -32.08 5.38
CA GLY A 218 5.80 -30.99 6.35
C GLY A 218 6.99 -30.04 6.26
N GLY A 219 6.72 -28.74 6.42
CA GLY A 219 7.70 -27.66 6.35
C GLY A 219 7.07 -26.33 6.77
N VAL A 220 6.76 -26.21 8.07
CA VAL A 220 5.97 -25.10 8.64
C VAL A 220 6.60 -23.72 8.31
N SER A 221 7.93 -23.62 8.36
CA SER A 221 8.65 -22.37 8.10
C SER A 221 8.56 -21.95 6.62
N ASP A 222 8.80 -22.87 5.69
CA ASP A 222 8.76 -22.60 4.25
C ASP A 222 7.34 -22.30 3.75
N LEU A 223 6.34 -22.98 4.33
CA LEU A 223 4.96 -22.76 3.96
C LEU A 223 4.43 -21.42 4.49
N LYS A 224 4.84 -21.02 5.71
CA LYS A 224 4.53 -19.70 6.27
C LYS A 224 5.17 -18.57 5.45
N ALA A 225 6.39 -18.75 4.95
CA ALA A 225 7.02 -17.79 4.05
C ALA A 225 6.29 -17.69 2.71
N LYS A 226 5.86 -18.82 2.12
CA LYS A 226 5.07 -18.87 0.88
C LYS A 226 3.67 -18.27 1.05
N ALA A 227 3.05 -18.41 2.23
CA ALA A 227 1.73 -17.88 2.53
C ALA A 227 1.68 -16.33 2.54
N ARG A 228 2.79 -15.65 2.85
CA ARG A 228 2.88 -14.17 2.81
C ARG A 228 2.54 -13.56 1.45
N ARG A 229 2.64 -14.32 0.36
CA ARG A 229 2.23 -13.88 -0.99
C ARG A 229 0.74 -13.51 -1.06
N TRP A 230 -0.09 -14.09 -0.21
CA TRP A 230 -1.52 -13.74 -0.13
C TRP A 230 -1.74 -12.39 0.55
N ASP A 231 -0.93 -12.06 1.56
CA ASP A 231 -0.94 -10.74 2.21
C ASP A 231 -0.44 -9.66 1.25
N GLU A 232 0.63 -9.94 0.49
CA GLU A 232 1.13 -9.04 -0.56
C GLU A 232 0.06 -8.75 -1.62
N LYS A 233 -0.74 -9.74 -2.01
CA LYS A 233 -1.86 -9.55 -2.95
C LYS A 233 -2.96 -8.66 -2.40
N GLN A 234 -3.26 -8.73 -1.10
CA GLN A 234 -4.22 -7.83 -0.46
C GLN A 234 -3.68 -6.40 -0.41
N VAL A 235 -2.39 -6.25 -0.09
CA VAL A 235 -1.70 -4.95 -0.11
C VAL A 235 -1.72 -4.33 -1.51
N ASP A 236 -1.50 -5.11 -2.57
CA ASP A 236 -1.58 -4.63 -3.95
C ASP A 236 -3.02 -4.27 -4.37
N GLY A 237 -4.03 -5.01 -3.87
CA GLY A 237 -5.44 -4.64 -4.02
C GLY A 237 -5.75 -3.28 -3.39
N LEU A 238 -5.22 -3.01 -2.19
CA LEU A 238 -5.37 -1.72 -1.52
C LEU A 238 -4.63 -0.59 -2.25
N LYS A 239 -3.43 -0.85 -2.79
CA LYS A 239 -2.71 0.11 -3.64
C LYS A 239 -3.53 0.51 -4.87
N ARG A 240 -4.15 -0.45 -5.57
CA ARG A 240 -5.02 -0.15 -6.72
C ARG A 240 -6.22 0.72 -6.33
N LYS A 241 -6.85 0.44 -5.19
CA LYS A 241 -7.96 1.28 -4.68
C LYS A 241 -7.50 2.69 -4.35
N ARG A 242 -6.35 2.85 -3.70
CA ARG A 242 -5.72 4.16 -3.44
C ARG A 242 -5.49 4.90 -4.75
N ASP A 243 -4.90 4.26 -5.75
CA ASP A 243 -4.57 4.89 -7.03
C ASP A 243 -5.81 5.30 -7.81
N SER A 244 -6.89 4.50 -7.76
CA SER A 244 -8.20 4.85 -8.31
C SER A 244 -8.79 6.10 -7.63
N LEU A 245 -8.79 6.15 -6.30
CA LEU A 245 -9.30 7.30 -5.54
C LEU A 245 -8.46 8.56 -5.75
N LEU A 246 -7.15 8.43 -5.91
CA LEU A 246 -6.27 9.54 -6.26
C LEU A 246 -6.56 10.10 -7.65
N SER A 247 -6.87 9.24 -8.63
CA SER A 247 -7.29 9.66 -9.96
C SER A 247 -8.60 10.43 -9.92
N GLU A 248 -9.58 9.92 -9.18
CA GLU A 248 -10.90 10.55 -9.01
C GLU A 248 -10.79 11.93 -8.32
N LEU A 249 -9.95 12.03 -7.28
CA LEU A 249 -9.67 13.30 -6.60
C LEU A 249 -9.00 14.31 -7.54
N LYS A 250 -8.11 13.85 -8.44
CA LYS A 250 -7.49 14.69 -9.46
C LYS A 250 -8.52 15.20 -10.46
N GLU A 251 -9.48 14.39 -10.88
CA GLU A 251 -10.57 14.80 -11.77
C GLU A 251 -11.53 15.79 -11.10
N LEU A 252 -11.91 15.57 -9.85
CA LEU A 252 -12.73 16.53 -9.09
C LEU A 252 -12.01 17.87 -8.91
N SER A 253 -10.68 17.85 -8.72
CA SER A 253 -9.89 19.08 -8.65
C SER A 253 -9.91 19.87 -9.96
N LYS A 254 -10.02 19.21 -11.12
CA LYS A 254 -10.16 19.87 -12.43
C LYS A 254 -11.53 20.53 -12.59
N HIS A 255 -12.59 19.91 -12.10
CA HIS A 255 -13.94 20.51 -12.09
C HIS A 255 -13.99 21.77 -11.23
N ARG A 256 -13.32 21.75 -10.07
CA ARG A 256 -13.22 22.93 -9.20
C ARG A 256 -12.54 24.14 -9.86
N ARG A 257 -11.70 23.93 -10.89
CA ARG A 257 -11.07 25.04 -11.63
C ARG A 257 -12.04 25.81 -12.53
N LYS A 258 -13.18 25.21 -12.90
CA LYS A 258 -14.22 25.86 -13.73
C LYS A 258 -15.27 26.61 -12.90
N GLU A 259 -15.31 26.37 -11.59
CA GLU A 259 -16.20 27.07 -10.65
C GLU A 259 -16.10 28.61 -10.72
N PRO A 260 -14.91 29.24 -10.77
CA PRO A 260 -14.81 30.70 -10.88
C PRO A 260 -15.35 31.24 -12.21
N GLU A 261 -15.20 30.50 -13.31
CA GLU A 261 -15.77 30.88 -14.61
C GLU A 261 -17.30 30.84 -14.56
N LEU A 262 -17.88 29.80 -13.94
CA LEU A 262 -19.33 29.69 -13.73
C LEU A 262 -19.88 30.80 -12.84
N GLN A 263 -19.15 31.17 -11.78
CA GLN A 263 -19.54 32.27 -10.90
C GLN A 263 -19.48 33.62 -11.62
N ASN A 264 -18.47 33.85 -12.46
CA ASN A 264 -18.37 35.06 -13.28
C ASN A 264 -19.54 35.14 -14.28
N LEU A 265 -19.84 34.05 -15.00
CA LEU A 265 -20.97 34.01 -15.93
C LEU A 265 -22.31 34.27 -15.23
N ARG A 266 -22.53 33.72 -14.03
CA ARG A 266 -23.72 34.01 -13.22
C ARG A 266 -23.83 35.49 -12.87
N SER A 267 -22.73 36.10 -12.43
CA SER A 267 -22.73 37.54 -12.13
C SER A 267 -23.02 38.41 -13.36
N GLN A 268 -22.57 37.98 -14.55
CA GLN A 268 -22.87 38.68 -15.81
C GLN A 268 -24.35 38.55 -16.19
N ILE A 269 -24.95 37.37 -16.00
CA ILE A 269 -26.39 37.17 -16.22
C ILE A 269 -27.20 38.08 -15.28
N ASP A 270 -26.90 38.05 -13.98
CA ASP A 270 -27.60 38.89 -13.00
C ASP A 270 -27.45 40.38 -13.35
N GLY A 271 -26.24 40.82 -13.73
CA GLY A 271 -25.98 42.19 -14.17
C GLY A 271 -26.80 42.58 -15.41
N LEU A 272 -26.90 41.70 -16.40
CA LEU A 272 -27.69 41.93 -17.61
C LEU A 272 -29.19 41.95 -17.32
N GLU A 273 -29.68 41.07 -16.45
CA GLU A 273 -31.07 41.06 -16.03
C GLU A 273 -31.45 42.35 -15.29
N HIS A 274 -30.59 42.82 -14.38
CA HIS A 274 -30.81 44.09 -13.69
C HIS A 274 -30.85 45.25 -14.68
N ARG A 275 -29.92 45.32 -15.63
CA ARG A 275 -29.91 46.35 -16.68
C ARG A 275 -31.19 46.33 -17.52
N LEU A 276 -31.67 45.14 -17.89
CA LEU A 276 -32.91 44.97 -18.62
C LEU A 276 -34.11 45.48 -17.80
N ARG A 277 -34.18 45.11 -16.50
CA ARG A 277 -35.22 45.59 -15.57
C ARG A 277 -35.23 47.10 -15.41
N TYR A 278 -34.07 47.75 -15.35
CA TYR A 278 -34.00 49.21 -15.30
C TYR A 278 -34.43 49.85 -16.61
N SER A 279 -33.99 49.32 -17.75
CA SER A 279 -34.34 49.86 -19.07
C SER A 279 -35.84 49.73 -19.37
N THR A 280 -36.49 48.63 -18.98
CA THR A 280 -37.94 48.48 -19.13
C THR A 280 -38.70 49.45 -18.22
N LYS A 281 -38.28 49.58 -16.96
CA LYS A 281 -38.89 50.53 -16.02
C LYS A 281 -38.71 51.98 -16.47
N ASP A 282 -37.54 52.34 -16.99
CA ASP A 282 -37.25 53.68 -17.50
C ASP A 282 -38.17 54.00 -18.69
N LYS A 283 -38.31 53.06 -19.65
CA LYS A 283 -39.22 53.18 -20.80
C LYS A 283 -40.70 53.34 -20.41
N GLU A 284 -41.14 52.75 -19.31
CA GLU A 284 -42.51 52.92 -18.79
C GLU A 284 -42.72 54.27 -18.09
N THR A 285 -41.66 54.86 -17.53
CA THR A 285 -41.72 56.11 -16.77
C THR A 285 -41.49 57.37 -17.62
N THR A 286 -40.83 57.26 -18.77
CA THR A 286 -40.57 58.39 -19.70
C THR A 286 -41.82 59.15 -20.15
N PRO A 287 -42.95 58.53 -20.59
CA PRO A 287 -44.13 59.29 -21.00
C PRO A 287 -44.84 59.97 -19.81
N LYS A 288 -44.71 59.41 -18.60
CA LYS A 288 -45.22 60.02 -17.37
C LYS A 288 -44.37 61.22 -16.95
N ARG A 289 -43.04 61.13 -17.12
CA ARG A 289 -42.09 62.22 -16.86
C ARG A 289 -42.37 63.43 -17.76
N GLU A 290 -42.62 63.21 -19.04
CA GLU A 290 -42.87 64.29 -19.99
C GLU A 290 -44.18 65.05 -19.69
N ARG A 291 -45.26 64.32 -19.36
CA ARG A 291 -46.51 64.93 -18.86
C ARG A 291 -46.28 65.68 -17.55
N LEU A 292 -45.47 65.13 -16.64
CA LEU A 292 -45.13 65.81 -15.39
C LEU A 292 -44.36 67.11 -15.65
N LEU A 293 -43.39 67.12 -16.57
CA LEU A 293 -42.59 68.29 -16.89
C LEU A 293 -43.43 69.46 -17.41
N ILE A 294 -44.39 69.18 -18.30
CA ILE A 294 -45.32 70.22 -18.81
C ILE A 294 -46.20 70.74 -17.67
N SER A 295 -46.73 69.84 -16.84
CA SER A 295 -47.51 70.24 -15.65
C SER A 295 -46.67 70.99 -14.61
N MET A 296 -45.37 70.70 -14.51
CA MET A 296 -44.44 71.40 -13.62
C MET A 296 -44.14 72.80 -14.15
N ALA A 297 -44.01 72.96 -15.47
CA ALA A 297 -43.81 74.26 -16.11
C ALA A 297 -45.01 75.19 -15.90
N THR A 298 -46.23 74.70 -16.15
CA THR A 298 -47.45 75.51 -15.92
C THR A 298 -47.63 75.87 -14.46
N ARG A 299 -47.45 74.91 -13.55
CA ARG A 299 -47.49 75.19 -12.10
C ARG A 299 -46.37 76.13 -11.68
N SER A 300 -45.18 76.06 -12.26
CA SER A 300 -44.08 76.98 -11.93
C SER A 300 -44.46 78.42 -12.29
N GLU A 301 -45.12 78.63 -13.43
CA GLU A 301 -45.59 79.96 -13.84
C GLU A 301 -46.69 80.48 -12.90
N GLU A 302 -47.66 79.64 -12.55
CA GLU A 302 -48.69 79.95 -11.55
C GLU A 302 -48.09 80.27 -10.17
N ILE A 303 -47.07 79.52 -9.75
CA ILE A 303 -46.33 79.75 -8.52
C ILE A 303 -45.64 81.12 -8.60
N THR A 304 -44.92 81.46 -9.67
CA THR A 304 -44.28 82.78 -9.78
C THR A 304 -45.27 83.94 -9.73
N ASN A 305 -46.47 83.77 -10.30
CA ASN A 305 -47.50 84.79 -10.27
C ASN A 305 -48.12 84.94 -8.87
N THR A 306 -48.31 83.81 -8.18
CA THR A 306 -48.80 83.76 -6.81
C THR A 306 -47.76 84.34 -5.84
N GLU A 307 -46.47 84.04 -6.01
CA GLU A 307 -45.35 84.61 -5.25
C GLU A 307 -45.30 86.13 -5.41
N LYS A 308 -45.40 86.67 -6.63
CA LYS A 308 -45.48 88.13 -6.84
C LYS A 308 -46.63 88.77 -6.09
N ARG A 309 -47.77 88.09 -6.01
CA ARG A 309 -48.96 88.58 -5.33
C ARG A 309 -48.82 88.50 -3.80
N MET A 310 -48.27 87.40 -3.29
CA MET A 310 -47.91 87.22 -1.88
C MET A 310 -46.90 88.28 -1.44
N ASN A 311 -45.87 88.50 -2.26
CA ASN A 311 -44.83 89.48 -1.98
C ASN A 311 -45.39 90.89 -1.80
N ARG A 312 -46.33 91.30 -2.66
CA ARG A 312 -47.03 92.59 -2.52
C ARG A 312 -47.82 92.71 -1.22
N VAL A 313 -48.39 91.61 -0.73
CA VAL A 313 -49.16 91.59 0.53
C VAL A 313 -48.21 91.62 1.72
N GLU A 314 -47.11 90.86 1.70
CA GLU A 314 -46.07 90.91 2.72
C GLU A 314 -45.49 92.31 2.88
N ASP A 315 -45.15 92.97 1.78
CA ASP A 315 -44.59 94.33 1.78
C ASP A 315 -45.60 95.37 2.31
N GLN A 316 -46.91 95.08 2.27
CA GLN A 316 -47.95 95.91 2.89
C GLN A 316 -48.09 95.63 4.40
N VAL A 317 -48.12 94.36 4.80
CA VAL A 317 -48.32 93.96 6.19
C VAL A 317 -47.10 94.29 7.05
N PHE A 318 -45.88 94.07 6.53
CA PHE A 318 -44.65 94.26 7.28
C PHE A 318 -44.03 95.65 7.12
N ARG A 319 -44.68 96.59 6.40
CA ARG A 319 -44.14 97.93 6.14
C ARG A 319 -43.67 98.66 7.41
N ALA A 320 -44.52 98.68 8.44
CA ALA A 320 -44.21 99.32 9.71
C ALA A 320 -43.03 98.67 10.44
N PHE A 321 -42.86 97.34 10.32
CA PHE A 321 -41.75 96.60 10.91
C PHE A 321 -40.44 96.80 10.13
N CYS A 322 -40.51 96.82 8.80
CA CYS A 322 -39.40 97.12 7.90
C CYS A 322 -38.85 98.54 8.13
N GLU A 323 -39.73 99.54 8.31
CA GLU A 323 -39.35 100.91 8.67
C GLU A 323 -38.68 101.01 10.05
N GLN A 324 -39.13 100.21 11.04
CA GLN A 324 -38.56 100.21 12.39
C GLN A 324 -37.14 99.62 12.45
N ILE A 325 -36.85 98.60 11.64
CA ILE A 325 -35.55 97.91 11.61
C ILE A 325 -34.64 98.46 10.48
N ASN A 326 -35.16 99.39 9.68
CA ASN A 326 -34.49 100.02 8.54
C ASN A 326 -34.01 98.99 7.49
N VAL A 327 -34.93 98.15 7.03
CA VAL A 327 -34.74 97.13 5.99
C VAL A 327 -35.81 97.29 4.92
N ASP A 328 -35.46 97.23 3.63
CA ASP A 328 -36.40 97.58 2.55
C ASP A 328 -37.60 96.62 2.44
N ASN A 329 -37.40 95.33 2.71
CA ASN A 329 -38.45 94.30 2.69
C ASN A 329 -38.16 93.20 3.72
N ILE A 330 -39.21 92.56 4.26
CA ILE A 330 -39.13 91.49 5.28
C ILE A 330 -38.21 90.34 4.85
N ARG A 331 -38.15 90.06 3.54
CA ARG A 331 -37.33 88.99 2.95
C ARG A 331 -35.83 89.20 3.15
N GLN A 332 -35.32 90.44 3.16
CA GLN A 332 -33.91 90.69 3.45
C GLN A 332 -33.57 90.36 4.91
N TYR A 333 -34.51 90.62 5.82
CA TYR A 333 -34.37 90.28 7.23
C TYR A 333 -34.45 88.76 7.46
N GLU A 334 -35.43 88.08 6.85
CA GLU A 334 -35.53 86.62 6.87
C GLU A 334 -34.29 85.98 6.24
N GLU A 335 -33.87 86.44 5.07
CA GLU A 335 -32.71 85.92 4.37
C GLU A 335 -31.43 86.03 5.21
N LYS A 336 -31.26 87.10 6.01
CA LYS A 336 -30.06 87.25 6.84
C LYS A 336 -30.18 86.54 8.19
N GLN A 337 -31.29 86.70 8.90
CA GLN A 337 -31.45 86.20 10.27
C GLN A 337 -32.00 84.77 10.31
N LEU A 338 -32.99 84.43 9.47
CA LEU A 338 -33.55 83.08 9.40
C LEU A 338 -32.51 82.10 8.83
N LYS A 339 -31.77 82.47 7.78
CA LYS A 339 -30.67 81.63 7.27
C LYS A 339 -29.59 81.43 8.32
N ALA A 340 -29.18 82.47 9.05
CA ALA A 340 -28.20 82.32 10.13
C ALA A 340 -28.70 81.40 11.26
N GLN A 341 -29.99 81.48 11.62
CA GLN A 341 -30.60 80.62 12.62
C GLN A 341 -30.73 79.16 12.13
N GLN A 342 -31.12 78.95 10.86
CA GLN A 342 -31.18 77.65 10.21
C GLN A 342 -29.80 77.02 10.09
N GLU A 343 -28.79 77.76 9.66
CA GLU A 343 -27.40 77.28 9.57
C GLU A 343 -26.88 76.90 10.96
N ARG A 344 -27.18 77.69 12.00
CA ARG A 344 -26.82 77.36 13.38
C ARG A 344 -27.54 76.11 13.87
N ALA A 345 -28.82 75.93 13.51
CA ALA A 345 -29.57 74.72 13.82
C ALA A 345 -29.03 73.49 13.09
N GLN A 346 -28.66 73.64 11.82
CA GLN A 346 -28.06 72.59 11.00
C GLN A 346 -26.70 72.18 11.56
N ARG A 347 -25.81 73.12 11.90
CA ARG A 347 -24.53 72.81 12.56
C ARG A 347 -24.73 72.11 13.90
N ARG A 348 -25.73 72.52 14.71
CA ARG A 348 -26.08 71.79 15.96
C ARG A 348 -26.51 70.35 15.69
N LEU A 349 -27.32 70.13 14.65
CA LEU A 349 -27.74 68.79 14.25
C LEU A 349 -26.56 67.96 13.76
N GLU A 350 -25.64 68.55 12.98
CA GLU A 350 -24.40 67.90 12.55
C GLU A 350 -23.52 67.50 13.73
N PHE A 351 -23.33 68.38 14.71
CA PHE A 351 -22.60 68.05 15.93
C PHE A 351 -23.30 66.99 16.77
N SER A 352 -24.63 67.04 16.90
CA SER A 352 -25.41 65.99 17.59
C SER A 352 -25.28 64.64 16.89
N ASN A 353 -25.28 64.61 15.56
CA ASN A 353 -25.03 63.39 14.80
C ASN A 353 -23.59 62.87 14.99
N GLN A 354 -22.60 63.75 15.05
CA GLN A 354 -21.21 63.38 15.35
C GLN A 354 -21.09 62.82 16.77
N GLU A 355 -21.73 63.46 17.76
CA GLU A 355 -21.79 62.99 19.14
C GLU A 355 -22.42 61.61 19.22
N SER A 356 -23.56 61.39 18.54
CA SER A 356 -24.19 60.07 18.48
C SER A 356 -23.28 59.02 17.84
N ARG A 357 -22.58 59.34 16.75
CA ARG A 357 -21.61 58.41 16.13
C ARG A 357 -20.46 58.07 17.08
N LEU A 358 -19.88 59.07 17.73
CA LEU A 358 -18.79 58.88 18.68
C LEU A 358 -19.24 58.08 19.91
N MET A 359 -20.45 58.33 20.42
CA MET A 359 -21.03 57.56 21.51
C MET A 359 -21.26 56.11 21.11
N ASN A 360 -21.85 55.84 19.94
CA ASN A 360 -22.02 54.47 19.45
C ASN A 360 -20.67 53.74 19.28
N GLN A 361 -19.64 54.45 18.81
CA GLN A 361 -18.30 53.88 18.68
C GLN A 361 -17.66 53.60 20.05
N LEU A 362 -17.84 54.51 21.01
CA LEU A 362 -17.37 54.34 22.38
C LEU A 362 -18.06 53.16 23.05
N ASP A 363 -19.37 53.01 22.88
CA ASP A 363 -20.16 51.91 23.44
C ASP A 363 -19.78 50.57 22.79
N TYR A 364 -19.50 50.56 21.49
CA TYR A 364 -18.96 49.38 20.80
C TYR A 364 -17.61 48.95 21.39
N GLU A 365 -16.66 49.89 21.56
CA GLU A 365 -15.34 49.58 22.12
C GLU A 365 -15.42 49.21 23.62
N ARG A 366 -16.35 49.81 24.38
CA ARG A 366 -16.61 49.43 25.78
C ARG A 366 -17.25 48.04 25.91
N GLY A 367 -18.13 47.68 24.98
CA GLY A 367 -18.77 46.37 24.93
C GLY A 367 -17.85 45.26 24.40
N ARG A 368 -16.70 45.61 23.81
CA ARG A 368 -15.73 44.66 23.30
C ARG A 368 -14.95 44.02 24.44
N ASP A 369 -15.34 42.81 24.83
CA ASP A 369 -14.68 42.07 25.91
C ASP A 369 -13.34 41.44 25.47
N THR A 370 -12.31 42.27 25.37
CA THR A 370 -10.92 41.84 25.17
C THR A 370 -10.30 41.25 26.45
N LYS A 371 -10.85 41.59 27.61
CA LYS A 371 -10.34 41.16 28.92
C LYS A 371 -10.61 39.68 29.20
N ALA A 372 -11.76 39.16 28.79
CA ALA A 372 -12.03 37.72 28.87
C ALA A 372 -11.12 36.90 27.95
N GLN A 373 -10.81 37.41 26.76
CA GLN A 373 -9.88 36.73 25.85
C GLN A 373 -8.45 36.73 26.40
N LEU A 374 -7.99 37.85 26.96
CA LEU A 374 -6.69 37.94 27.62
C LEU A 374 -6.59 36.97 28.80
N ARG A 375 -7.60 36.92 29.68
CA ARG A 375 -7.61 35.98 30.82
C ARG A 375 -7.51 34.52 30.38
N LYS A 376 -8.24 34.13 29.33
CA LYS A 376 -8.15 32.77 28.79
C LYS A 376 -6.76 32.45 28.23
N LEU A 377 -6.12 33.42 27.58
CA LEU A 377 -4.75 33.26 27.09
C LEU A 377 -3.76 33.16 28.25
N GLU A 378 -3.92 33.98 29.28
CA GLU A 378 -3.09 33.92 30.50
C GLU A 378 -3.24 32.58 31.23
N GLU A 379 -4.47 32.07 31.37
CA GLU A 379 -4.75 30.76 31.95
C GLU A 379 -4.13 29.62 31.11
N SER A 380 -4.23 29.69 29.79
CA SER A 380 -3.59 28.73 28.87
C SER A 380 -2.07 28.77 29.01
N MET A 381 -1.47 29.96 29.01
CA MET A 381 -0.03 30.12 29.19
C MET A 381 0.45 29.60 30.55
N ALA A 382 -0.34 29.79 31.61
CA ALA A 382 -0.02 29.24 32.93
C ALA A 382 -0.05 27.70 32.92
N ALA A 383 -1.06 27.11 32.28
CA ALA A 383 -1.16 25.65 32.13
C ALA A 383 0.02 25.08 31.32
N ASP A 384 0.34 25.71 30.19
CA ASP A 384 1.46 25.31 29.32
C ASP A 384 2.80 25.38 30.07
N ASN A 385 3.02 26.43 30.88
CA ASN A 385 4.23 26.55 31.68
C ASN A 385 4.37 25.43 32.73
N VAL A 386 3.28 25.03 33.37
CA VAL A 386 3.28 23.90 34.31
C VAL A 386 3.60 22.59 33.59
N GLU A 387 3.05 22.39 32.39
CA GLU A 387 3.33 21.21 31.57
C GLU A 387 4.79 21.18 31.11
N ILE A 388 5.37 22.31 30.70
CA ILE A 388 6.78 22.43 30.34
C ILE A 388 7.69 22.02 31.50
N GLU A 389 7.42 22.50 32.72
CA GLU A 389 8.23 22.14 33.88
C GLU A 389 8.11 20.66 34.24
N LYS A 390 6.92 20.06 34.10
CA LYS A 390 6.75 18.62 34.25
C LYS A 390 7.58 17.83 33.24
N LEU A 391 7.51 18.21 31.96
CA LEU A 391 8.25 17.57 30.87
C LEU A 391 9.77 17.71 31.05
N ARG A 392 10.25 18.87 31.51
CA ARG A 392 11.66 19.07 31.87
C ARG A 392 12.12 18.16 33.00
N GLY A 393 11.25 17.93 34.00
CA GLY A 393 11.49 16.95 35.06
C GLY A 393 11.66 15.53 34.51
N GLU A 394 10.72 15.09 33.67
CA GLU A 394 10.76 13.76 33.03
C GLU A 394 11.98 13.59 32.12
N GLU A 395 12.36 14.62 31.37
CA GLU A 395 13.57 14.64 30.53
C GLU A 395 14.82 14.43 31.38
N LYS A 396 14.94 15.16 32.49
CA LYS A 396 16.07 15.04 33.42
C LYS A 396 16.19 13.63 34.00
N ASP A 397 15.08 12.99 34.34
CA ASP A 397 15.10 11.63 34.88
C ASP A 397 15.44 10.58 33.81
N LYS A 398 14.95 10.75 32.57
CA LYS A 398 15.35 9.91 31.43
C LYS A 398 16.85 10.06 31.12
N LEU A 399 17.39 11.28 31.17
CA LEU A 399 18.83 11.54 31.00
C LEU A 399 19.68 10.78 32.03
N LYS A 400 19.28 10.76 33.31
CA LYS A 400 19.99 9.98 34.34
C LYS A 400 19.93 8.47 34.07
N ILE A 401 18.83 7.97 33.51
CA ILE A 401 18.71 6.54 33.15
C ILE A 401 19.67 6.24 32.00
N ILE A 402 19.69 7.06 30.95
CA ILE A 402 20.61 6.91 29.82
C ILE A 402 22.07 6.95 30.29
N GLU A 403 22.43 7.87 31.19
CA GLU A 403 23.79 7.94 31.73
C GLU A 403 24.17 6.66 32.51
N ARG A 404 23.23 6.11 33.29
CA ARG A 404 23.46 4.83 34.00
C ARG A 404 23.64 3.67 33.03
N GLU A 405 22.73 3.53 32.06
CA GLU A 405 22.77 2.45 31.07
C GLU A 405 24.02 2.54 30.17
N THR A 406 24.41 3.74 29.77
CA THR A 406 25.65 3.94 28.98
C THR A 406 26.89 3.59 29.79
N SER A 407 26.95 3.93 31.07
CA SER A 407 28.05 3.51 31.96
C SER A 407 28.11 1.99 32.14
N GLU A 408 26.96 1.33 32.34
CA GLU A 408 26.89 -0.13 32.46
C GLU A 408 27.29 -0.82 31.15
N LEU A 409 26.87 -0.28 30.00
CA LEU A 409 27.21 -0.81 28.69
C LEU A 409 28.72 -0.72 28.42
N GLU A 410 29.37 0.39 28.79
CA GLU A 410 30.82 0.53 28.67
C GLU A 410 31.58 -0.45 29.58
N LYS A 411 31.10 -0.68 30.81
CA LYS A 411 31.69 -1.73 31.70
C LYS A 411 31.60 -3.11 31.06
N LEU A 412 30.43 -3.49 30.55
CA LEU A 412 30.23 -4.78 29.87
C LEU A 412 31.08 -4.90 28.59
N ARG A 413 31.29 -3.80 27.85
CA ARG A 413 32.19 -3.77 26.69
C ARG A 413 33.63 -4.06 27.08
N LEU A 414 34.13 -3.45 28.16
CA LEU A 414 35.47 -3.68 28.67
C LEU A 414 35.65 -5.11 29.18
N GLU A 415 34.68 -5.64 29.92
CA GLU A 415 34.68 -7.04 30.37
C GLU A 415 34.69 -8.01 29.20
N LYS A 416 33.88 -7.75 28.16
CA LYS A 416 33.87 -8.54 26.93
C LYS A 416 35.23 -8.51 26.23
N SER A 417 35.88 -7.34 26.12
CA SER A 417 37.21 -7.25 25.49
C SER A 417 38.27 -7.98 26.31
N ALA A 418 38.20 -7.91 27.64
CA ALA A 418 39.12 -8.62 28.54
C ALA A 418 38.95 -10.14 28.40
N LYS A 419 37.71 -10.65 28.44
CA LYS A 419 37.42 -12.08 28.22
C LYS A 419 37.82 -12.55 26.83
N ARG A 420 37.71 -11.69 25.81
CA ARG A 420 38.19 -12.03 24.48
C ARG A 420 39.71 -12.21 24.45
N ALA A 421 40.46 -11.31 25.09
CA ALA A 421 41.91 -11.44 25.20
C ALA A 421 42.34 -12.70 25.97
N GLU A 422 41.62 -13.05 27.05
CA GLU A 422 41.85 -14.31 27.78
C GLU A 422 41.63 -15.54 26.88
N ILE A 423 40.58 -15.55 26.05
CA ILE A 423 40.31 -16.64 25.10
C ILE A 423 41.44 -16.74 24.07
N ASP A 424 41.83 -15.61 23.47
CA ASP A 424 42.89 -15.60 22.46
C ASP A 424 44.23 -16.08 23.06
N GLN A 425 44.52 -15.77 24.33
CA GLN A 425 45.67 -16.30 25.05
C GLN A 425 45.57 -17.82 25.27
N LYS A 426 44.41 -18.32 25.71
CA LYS A 426 44.20 -19.76 25.91
C LYS A 426 44.27 -20.54 24.59
N ASP A 427 43.82 -19.96 23.49
CA ASP A 427 43.97 -20.55 22.16
C ASP A 427 45.44 -20.67 21.73
N LEU A 428 46.30 -19.71 22.11
CA LEU A 428 47.74 -19.81 21.91
C LEU A 428 48.36 -20.93 22.74
N GLU A 429 47.99 -21.06 24.01
CA GLU A 429 48.42 -22.16 24.87
C GLU A 429 48.02 -23.53 24.28
N ILE A 430 46.76 -23.66 23.83
CA ILE A 430 46.26 -24.88 23.18
C ILE A 430 47.05 -25.21 21.91
N LYS A 431 47.38 -24.21 21.08
CA LYS A 431 48.20 -24.42 19.88
C LYS A 431 49.58 -24.95 20.23
N GLU A 432 50.20 -24.45 21.30
CA GLU A 432 51.53 -24.90 21.72
C GLU A 432 51.50 -26.33 22.27
N VAL A 433 50.52 -26.65 23.12
CA VAL A 433 50.30 -28.02 23.61
C VAL A 433 50.06 -28.98 22.45
N LYS A 434 49.25 -28.59 21.45
CA LYS A 434 49.03 -29.41 20.24
C LYS A 434 50.31 -29.66 19.46
N LYS A 435 51.19 -28.67 19.30
CA LYS A 435 52.49 -28.88 18.62
C LYS A 435 53.36 -29.88 19.39
N SER A 436 53.43 -29.74 20.72
CA SER A 436 54.17 -30.65 21.58
C SER A 436 53.61 -32.08 21.50
N LEU A 437 52.29 -32.25 21.56
CA LEU A 437 51.63 -33.53 21.35
C LEU A 437 51.98 -34.14 19.99
N MET A 438 51.93 -33.35 18.92
CA MET A 438 52.32 -33.80 17.58
C MET A 438 53.81 -34.16 17.48
N HIS A 439 54.69 -33.55 18.29
CA HIS A 439 56.09 -33.93 18.38
C HIS A 439 56.24 -35.30 19.07
N PHE A 440 55.64 -35.46 20.26
CA PHE A 440 55.66 -36.75 20.96
C PHE A 440 55.02 -37.89 20.17
N MET A 441 53.93 -37.62 19.43
CA MET A 441 53.35 -38.63 18.53
C MET A 441 54.34 -39.10 17.47
N ARG A 442 55.15 -38.19 16.90
CA ARG A 442 56.21 -38.58 15.96
C ARG A 442 57.27 -39.43 16.65
N ASP A 443 57.70 -39.06 17.86
CA ASP A 443 58.69 -39.82 18.63
C ASP A 443 58.18 -41.22 19.00
N VAL A 444 56.91 -41.35 19.36
CA VAL A 444 56.27 -42.65 19.57
C VAL A 444 56.33 -43.48 18.29
N THR A 445 55.99 -42.90 17.13
CA THR A 445 56.04 -43.65 15.86
C THR A 445 57.46 -44.04 15.44
N THR A 446 58.49 -43.24 15.75
CA THR A 446 59.88 -43.57 15.44
C THR A 446 60.40 -44.68 16.37
N LEU A 447 60.11 -44.59 17.67
CA LEU A 447 60.44 -45.64 18.63
C LEU A 447 59.70 -46.95 18.29
N GLN A 448 58.44 -46.88 17.88
CA GLN A 448 57.69 -48.06 17.45
C GLN A 448 58.34 -48.73 16.23
N LYS A 449 58.81 -47.95 15.24
CA LYS A 449 59.58 -48.49 14.10
C LYS A 449 60.92 -49.11 14.51
N GLN A 450 61.61 -48.52 15.49
CA GLN A 450 62.85 -49.08 16.02
C GLN A 450 62.59 -50.39 16.77
N LEU A 451 61.51 -50.44 17.57
CA LEU A 451 61.09 -51.65 18.28
C LEU A 451 60.81 -52.79 17.29
N THR A 452 60.00 -52.54 16.26
CA THR A 452 59.70 -53.57 15.25
C THR A 452 60.95 -53.99 14.46
N ALA A 453 61.88 -53.07 14.17
CA ALA A 453 63.16 -53.41 13.54
C ALA A 453 64.05 -54.29 14.44
N MET A 454 64.11 -54.01 15.75
CA MET A 454 64.85 -54.84 16.71
C MET A 454 64.19 -56.20 16.93
N GLU A 455 62.86 -56.25 16.96
CA GLU A 455 62.09 -57.50 17.07
C GLU A 455 62.30 -58.40 15.85
N THR A 456 62.29 -57.83 14.63
CA THR A 456 62.58 -58.60 13.41
C THR A 456 64.02 -59.10 13.37
N GLN A 457 65.01 -58.29 13.80
CA GLN A 457 66.40 -58.74 13.94
C GLN A 457 66.56 -59.86 14.98
N LEU A 458 65.88 -59.75 16.12
CA LEU A 458 65.87 -60.78 17.16
C LEU A 458 65.30 -62.08 16.59
N GLU A 459 64.20 -62.00 15.85
CA GLU A 459 63.56 -63.16 15.25
C GLU A 459 64.42 -63.80 14.17
N GLN A 460 65.09 -62.98 13.33
CA GLN A 460 66.09 -63.49 12.38
C GLN A 460 67.23 -64.22 13.09
N LYS A 461 67.75 -63.70 14.20
CA LYS A 461 68.80 -64.39 14.98
C LYS A 461 68.32 -65.68 15.64
N ARG A 462 67.06 -65.74 16.07
CA ARG A 462 66.44 -66.99 16.55
C ARG A 462 66.33 -68.01 15.42
N ALA A 463 65.89 -67.60 14.24
CA ALA A 463 65.82 -68.45 13.05
C ALA A 463 67.20 -68.96 12.60
N ASP A 464 68.22 -68.09 12.56
CA ASP A 464 69.62 -68.45 12.26
C ASP A 464 70.12 -69.50 13.25
N ARG A 465 69.88 -69.30 14.56
CA ARG A 465 70.29 -70.23 15.62
C ARG A 465 69.58 -71.58 15.48
N HIS A 466 68.27 -71.58 15.26
CA HIS A 466 67.48 -72.80 15.03
C HIS A 466 68.00 -73.58 13.82
N SER A 467 68.24 -72.88 12.70
CA SER A 467 68.80 -73.47 11.49
C SER A 467 70.16 -74.13 11.75
N LEU A 468 71.05 -73.45 12.50
CA LEU A 468 72.37 -73.99 12.85
C LEU A 468 72.26 -75.24 13.75
N LEU A 469 71.42 -75.21 14.77
CA LEU A 469 71.18 -76.34 15.66
C LEU A 469 70.58 -77.54 14.90
N LYS A 470 69.64 -77.28 13.99
CA LYS A 470 69.06 -78.27 13.09
C LYS A 470 70.12 -78.91 12.19
N SER A 471 70.98 -78.11 11.56
CA SER A 471 72.08 -78.63 10.73
C SER A 471 73.05 -79.49 11.53
N CYS A 472 73.46 -79.06 12.73
CA CYS A 472 74.32 -79.87 13.60
C CYS A 472 73.68 -81.21 13.98
N LYS A 473 72.35 -81.24 14.16
CA LYS A 473 71.59 -82.48 14.43
C LYS A 473 71.48 -83.39 13.22
N MET A 474 71.35 -82.85 12.02
CA MET A 474 71.31 -83.65 10.78
C MET A 474 72.68 -84.20 10.38
N GLU A 475 73.76 -83.48 10.69
CA GLU A 475 75.15 -83.86 10.39
C GLU A 475 75.81 -84.71 11.50
N ASP A 476 75.06 -85.11 12.55
CA ASP A 476 75.54 -85.85 13.73
C ASP A 476 76.77 -85.21 14.41
N ILE A 477 76.84 -83.87 14.42
CA ILE A 477 77.89 -83.15 15.11
C ILE A 477 77.56 -83.11 16.61
N PHE A 478 78.38 -83.79 17.42
CA PHE A 478 78.20 -83.80 18.87
C PHE A 478 78.47 -82.42 19.48
N LEU A 479 77.43 -81.81 20.07
CA LEU A 479 77.52 -80.54 20.79
C LEU A 479 77.60 -80.78 22.30
N PRO A 480 78.58 -80.20 23.02
CA PRO A 480 78.64 -80.29 24.48
C PRO A 480 77.62 -79.32 25.12
N PHE A 481 76.67 -79.82 25.90
CA PHE A 481 75.63 -79.00 26.56
C PHE A 481 75.87 -78.90 28.07
N LYS A 482 75.62 -77.72 28.66
CA LYS A 482 75.48 -77.51 30.12
C LYS A 482 74.04 -77.70 30.59
N LYS A 483 73.06 -77.37 29.76
CA LYS A 483 71.62 -77.48 30.05
C LYS A 483 70.86 -77.80 28.76
N GLY A 484 70.00 -78.82 28.80
CA GLY A 484 69.30 -79.40 27.64
C GLY A 484 70.16 -80.39 26.84
N GLY A 485 69.59 -80.97 25.78
CA GLY A 485 70.29 -81.93 24.92
C GLY A 485 69.83 -81.94 23.46
N MET A 486 70.46 -82.75 22.62
CA MET A 486 70.20 -82.84 21.16
C MET A 486 68.74 -83.22 20.82
N ASN A 487 68.03 -83.88 21.74
CA ASN A 487 66.62 -84.27 21.57
C ASN A 487 65.65 -83.09 21.67
N ASP A 488 66.07 -81.98 22.27
CA ASP A 488 65.24 -80.79 22.45
C ASP A 488 65.26 -79.87 21.20
N ILE A 489 66.06 -80.22 20.19
CA ILE A 489 66.11 -79.52 18.89
C ILE A 489 65.04 -80.13 17.98
N ASP A 490 64.04 -79.33 17.63
CA ASP A 490 62.95 -79.74 16.75
C ASP A 490 63.42 -79.77 15.29
N LEU A 491 63.18 -80.88 14.58
CA LEU A 491 63.52 -81.02 13.16
C LEU A 491 62.36 -80.56 12.24
N GLY A 492 61.23 -80.16 12.81
CA GLY A 492 60.08 -79.65 12.07
C GLY A 492 59.28 -80.75 11.36
N GLU A 493 58.87 -81.79 12.10
CA GLU A 493 57.84 -82.70 11.58
C GLU A 493 56.46 -82.03 11.67
N THR A 494 55.89 -81.79 10.49
CA THR A 494 54.57 -81.21 10.23
C THR A 494 53.46 -81.89 11.01
N SER A 495 52.74 -81.14 11.85
CA SER A 495 51.42 -81.51 12.36
C SER A 495 50.43 -80.41 12.02
N SER A 496 49.95 -80.42 10.78
CA SER A 496 48.75 -79.72 10.35
C SER A 496 47.53 -80.36 11.01
N SER A 497 46.96 -79.71 12.02
CA SER A 497 45.61 -80.01 12.50
C SER A 497 44.80 -78.73 12.62
N GLN A 498 43.65 -78.77 11.95
CA GLN A 498 42.63 -77.74 11.81
C GLN A 498 42.06 -77.33 13.18
N GLN A 499 41.66 -76.07 13.30
CA GLN A 499 40.47 -75.71 14.08
C GLN A 499 39.81 -74.46 13.49
N GLU A 500 38.65 -74.67 12.88
CA GLU A 500 37.65 -73.65 12.63
C GLU A 500 37.03 -73.21 13.96
N SER A 501 36.83 -71.90 14.16
CA SER A 501 35.68 -71.40 14.92
C SER A 501 35.39 -69.94 14.57
N SER A 502 34.11 -69.65 14.44
CA SER A 502 33.48 -68.39 14.05
C SER A 502 33.11 -67.54 15.27
N SER A 503 33.18 -66.20 15.15
CA SER A 503 32.20 -65.26 15.74
C SER A 503 32.40 -63.83 15.26
N GLN A 504 31.26 -63.13 15.11
CA GLN A 504 31.03 -61.74 14.71
C GLN A 504 31.73 -60.69 15.60
N ASP A 505 32.18 -59.56 15.04
CA ASP A 505 31.45 -58.29 15.09
C ASP A 505 32.16 -57.15 14.33
N GLN A 506 31.35 -56.22 13.81
CA GLN A 506 31.75 -55.01 13.09
C GLN A 506 32.27 -53.91 14.04
N ALA A 507 33.43 -53.30 13.74
CA ALA A 507 33.66 -51.85 13.80
C ALA A 507 35.08 -51.45 13.32
N GLU A 508 35.12 -50.70 12.21
CA GLU A 508 36.06 -49.62 11.78
C GLU A 508 37.61 -49.72 11.95
N PRO A 509 38.38 -49.14 11.02
CA PRO A 509 39.76 -49.51 10.74
C PRO A 509 40.79 -48.68 11.52
N LEU A 510 41.86 -49.34 11.98
CA LEU A 510 43.28 -48.90 11.93
C LEU A 510 44.12 -49.67 12.97
N SER A 511 44.35 -50.95 12.70
CA SER A 511 45.53 -51.66 13.18
C SER A 511 45.93 -52.68 12.13
N MET A 512 47.19 -52.61 11.71
CA MET A 512 47.77 -53.53 10.74
C MET A 512 48.04 -54.84 11.47
N ASP A 513 47.03 -55.71 11.53
CA ASP A 513 47.17 -57.08 12.02
C ASP A 513 48.12 -57.83 11.08
N ILE A 514 49.34 -58.07 11.56
CA ILE A 514 50.29 -58.99 10.95
C ILE A 514 49.77 -60.40 11.21
N ASP A 515 49.41 -61.11 10.13
CA ASP A 515 49.17 -62.55 10.08
C ASP A 515 50.14 -63.31 11.00
N SER A 516 49.66 -63.74 12.17
CA SER A 516 50.50 -64.36 13.22
C SER A 516 50.09 -65.78 13.60
N THR A 517 49.39 -66.49 12.71
CA THR A 517 49.06 -67.90 12.94
C THR A 517 50.25 -68.83 12.58
N SER A 518 51.17 -68.39 11.73
CA SER A 518 52.42 -69.13 11.42
C SER A 518 53.54 -68.94 12.44
N THR A 519 53.47 -67.92 13.31
CA THR A 519 54.54 -67.55 14.25
C THR A 519 54.47 -68.29 15.58
N GLN A 520 53.32 -68.87 15.96
CA GLN A 520 53.20 -69.56 17.25
C GLN A 520 54.04 -70.84 17.35
N GLY A 521 54.07 -71.66 16.28
CA GLY A 521 54.92 -72.86 16.23
C GLY A 521 56.41 -72.53 16.31
N ALA A 522 56.86 -71.57 15.49
CA ALA A 522 58.24 -71.08 15.52
C ALA A 522 58.62 -70.49 16.88
N LYS A 523 57.73 -69.71 17.51
CA LYS A 523 57.95 -69.11 18.83
C LYS A 523 58.13 -70.15 19.93
N ILE A 524 57.29 -71.20 19.95
CA ILE A 524 57.41 -72.31 20.92
C ILE A 524 58.75 -73.04 20.72
N THR A 525 59.14 -73.29 19.47
CA THR A 525 60.44 -73.91 19.16
C THR A 525 61.61 -73.04 19.61
N TYR A 526 61.58 -71.73 19.32
CA TYR A 526 62.61 -70.79 19.74
C TYR A 526 62.68 -70.63 21.26
N GLU A 527 61.56 -70.70 21.98
CA GLU A 527 61.51 -70.67 23.45
C GLU A 527 62.12 -71.94 24.07
N LYS A 528 61.83 -73.12 23.51
CA LYS A 528 62.48 -74.38 23.94
C LYS A 528 63.99 -74.32 23.72
N GLU A 529 64.42 -73.84 22.55
CA GLU A 529 65.84 -73.68 22.24
C GLU A 529 66.53 -72.57 23.06
N ALA A 530 65.79 -71.56 23.53
CA ALA A 530 66.36 -70.51 24.38
C ALA A 530 66.87 -71.08 25.72
N ASN A 531 66.33 -72.22 26.15
CA ASN A 531 66.76 -72.92 27.35
C ASN A 531 67.99 -73.82 27.16
N LEU A 532 68.46 -73.99 25.91
CA LEU A 532 69.68 -74.74 25.58
C LEU A 532 70.92 -73.89 25.87
N VAL A 533 71.80 -74.39 26.74
CA VAL A 533 73.07 -73.73 27.08
C VAL A 533 74.21 -74.64 26.65
N ILE A 534 74.99 -74.22 25.65
CA ILE A 534 76.15 -74.96 25.14
C ILE A 534 77.36 -74.72 26.05
N ASP A 535 78.11 -75.78 26.36
CA ASP A 535 79.36 -75.69 27.10
C ASP A 535 80.54 -75.34 26.20
N TYR A 536 80.81 -74.04 26.09
CA TYR A 536 81.97 -73.58 25.35
C TYR A 536 83.32 -73.81 26.08
N PHE A 537 83.35 -74.19 27.37
CA PHE A 537 84.62 -74.33 28.09
C PHE A 537 85.33 -75.65 27.80
N SER A 538 84.59 -76.74 27.65
CA SER A 538 85.11 -78.08 27.36
C SER A 538 85.62 -78.29 25.93
N LEU A 539 85.39 -77.34 25.02
CA LEU A 539 85.92 -77.39 23.65
C LEU A 539 87.44 -77.17 23.59
N SER A 540 88.12 -77.83 22.66
CA SER A 540 89.55 -77.65 22.39
C SER A 540 89.84 -76.24 21.84
N ARG A 541 91.05 -75.69 22.08
CA ARG A 541 91.42 -74.32 21.63
C ARG A 541 91.25 -74.12 20.13
N ASN A 542 91.42 -75.17 19.34
CA ASN A 542 91.37 -75.19 17.88
C ASN A 542 89.94 -74.92 17.35
N LEU A 543 88.92 -75.16 18.19
CA LEU A 543 87.50 -74.96 17.89
C LEU A 543 86.94 -73.67 18.52
N LYS A 544 87.79 -72.87 19.18
CA LYS A 544 87.43 -71.57 19.78
C LYS A 544 87.97 -70.45 18.91
N GLN A 545 87.14 -69.92 18.00
CA GLN A 545 87.47 -68.69 17.31
C GLN A 545 87.21 -67.50 18.26
N VAL A 546 88.25 -67.01 18.93
CA VAL A 546 88.16 -65.83 19.79
C VAL A 546 88.15 -64.60 18.89
N HIS A 547 86.97 -64.08 18.56
CA HIS A 547 86.86 -62.71 18.07
C HIS A 547 87.06 -61.74 19.24
N LEU A 548 88.33 -61.35 19.47
CA LEU A 548 88.65 -60.14 20.22
C LEU A 548 88.03 -58.96 19.48
N LYS A 549 86.94 -58.40 20.01
CA LYS A 549 86.49 -57.07 19.60
C LYS A 549 87.65 -56.08 19.85
N PRO A 550 88.01 -55.21 18.89
CA PRO A 550 88.93 -54.12 19.17
C PRO A 550 88.38 -53.26 20.30
N LYS A 551 89.25 -52.85 21.23
CA LYS A 551 88.89 -51.83 22.23
C LYS A 551 88.77 -50.48 21.52
N ASN A 552 87.59 -49.90 21.68
CA ASN A 552 87.09 -48.57 21.26
C ASN A 552 86.63 -48.44 19.82
#